data_AF-A0A7E5VZY2-F1
#
_entry.id   AF-A0A7E5VZY2-F1
#
_cell.length_a   1.000
_cell.length_b   1.000
_cell.length_c   1.000
_cell.angle_alpha   90.00
_cell.angle_beta   90.00
_cell.angle_gamma   90.00
#
_symmetry.space_group_name_H-M   'P 1'
#
loop_
_entity.id
_entity.type
_entity.pdbx_description
1 polymer ?
#
loop_
_entity_poly.entity_id
_entity_poly.type
_entity_poly.pdbx_seq_one_letter_code
_entity_poly.pdbx_strand_id
1 'polypeptide(L)'
;MYRAFCAGSIIAETRVLTSAHCFLTNRKHLRHDLRYIRIAAGILHTMASQPSVDDVQQWRSVKHLYSQRFYRFPAYNLGVVLIDKPWVFNNFVNKIPISSTFGDYDGVCTATAVKATKSWSRIRYLHTEEVEMIKREDCERILCRSCRLFMCTVNDLRSDHAFSETEGGGLVCYATGDPNEEDEDQGILVAVSSIINIGLPNLHMRVGLFHQWVTDMGSKVYVNQLMIVICVTICLIKIFLM
;
A
#
# COMPACT_ATOMS: atom_id res chain seq x y z
N MET A 1 -19.87 -14.69 4.83
CA MET A 1 -18.67 -14.56 5.68
C MET A 1 -17.49 -14.23 4.79
N TYR A 2 -16.67 -13.25 5.16
CA TYR A 2 -15.49 -12.82 4.42
C TYR A 2 -14.21 -13.31 5.11
N ARG A 3 -13.15 -13.46 4.31
CA ARG A 3 -11.81 -13.81 4.78
C ARG A 3 -10.81 -12.81 4.21
N ALA A 4 -9.94 -12.27 5.07
CA ALA A 4 -8.84 -11.41 4.66
C ALA A 4 -7.85 -12.21 3.81
N PHE A 5 -7.40 -11.59 2.72
CA PHE A 5 -6.37 -12.15 1.84
C PHE A 5 -5.19 -11.18 1.63
N CYS A 6 -5.37 -9.91 1.99
CA CYS A 6 -4.39 -8.83 1.97
C CYS A 6 -4.77 -7.77 3.00
N ALA A 7 -3.83 -6.85 3.25
CA ALA A 7 -3.97 -5.68 4.10
C ALA A 7 -3.85 -4.37 3.29
N GLY A 8 -4.03 -3.24 3.97
CA GLY A 8 -3.95 -1.90 3.38
C GLY A 8 -3.98 -0.82 4.44
N SER A 9 -3.62 0.40 4.05
CA SER A 9 -3.61 1.58 4.91
C SER A 9 -4.58 2.63 4.39
N ILE A 10 -5.42 3.18 5.27
CA ILE A 10 -6.31 4.29 4.92
C ILE A 10 -5.47 5.55 4.80
N ILE A 11 -5.45 6.17 3.62
CA ILE A 11 -4.63 7.36 3.35
C ILE A 11 -5.48 8.61 3.11
N ALA A 12 -6.79 8.44 2.86
CA ALA A 12 -7.76 9.50 2.77
C ALA A 12 -9.17 8.94 3.01
N GLU A 13 -10.18 9.81 3.16
CA GLU A 13 -11.57 9.43 3.40
C GLU A 13 -12.11 8.41 2.38
N THR A 14 -11.64 8.46 1.13
CA THR A 14 -12.12 7.57 0.06
C THR A 14 -11.01 6.69 -0.53
N ARG A 15 -9.84 6.60 0.11
CA ARG A 15 -8.66 5.97 -0.49
C ARG A 15 -7.91 5.07 0.49
N VAL A 16 -7.57 3.89 0.00
CA VAL A 16 -6.75 2.91 0.71
C VAL A 16 -5.55 2.55 -0.15
N LEU A 17 -4.36 2.67 0.41
CA LEU A 17 -3.11 2.26 -0.21
C LEU A 17 -2.81 0.80 0.14
N THR A 18 -2.38 0.02 -0.85
CA THR A 18 -2.14 -1.43 -0.70
C THR A 18 -1.20 -1.93 -1.80
N SER A 19 -0.99 -3.24 -1.89
CA SER A 19 -0.25 -3.92 -2.94
C SER A 19 -1.15 -4.11 -4.17
N ALA A 20 -0.65 -3.81 -5.37
CA ALA A 20 -1.37 -4.12 -6.61
C ALA A 20 -1.51 -5.63 -6.84
N HIS A 21 -0.54 -6.42 -6.37
CA HIS A 21 -0.50 -7.87 -6.50
C HIS A 21 -1.61 -8.58 -5.71
N CYS A 22 -2.20 -7.92 -4.71
CA CYS A 22 -3.43 -8.39 -4.06
C CYS A 22 -4.59 -8.56 -5.05
N PHE A 23 -4.64 -7.73 -6.09
CA PHE A 23 -5.78 -7.68 -7.01
C PHE A 23 -5.42 -8.09 -8.44
N LEU A 24 -4.14 -7.96 -8.83
CA LEU A 24 -3.71 -8.11 -10.21
C LEU A 24 -2.66 -9.22 -10.36
N THR A 25 -2.71 -9.89 -11.51
CA THR A 25 -1.61 -10.71 -12.01
C THR A 25 -0.55 -9.83 -12.69
N ASN A 26 0.63 -10.38 -12.99
CA ASN A 26 1.67 -9.67 -13.76
C ASN A 26 1.23 -9.24 -15.17
N ARG A 27 0.15 -9.83 -15.70
CA ARG A 27 -0.48 -9.42 -16.98
C ARG A 27 -1.58 -8.37 -16.78
N LYS A 28 -1.73 -7.83 -15.56
CA LYS A 28 -2.77 -6.88 -15.15
C LYS A 28 -4.21 -7.38 -15.28
N HIS A 29 -4.41 -8.70 -15.30
CA HIS A 29 -5.73 -9.29 -15.12
C HIS A 29 -6.11 -9.31 -13.64
N LEU A 30 -7.39 -9.06 -13.35
CA LEU A 30 -7.95 -9.20 -12.01
C LEU A 30 -7.84 -10.65 -11.52
N ARG A 31 -7.31 -10.83 -10.31
CA ARG A 31 -7.29 -12.12 -9.58
C ARG A 31 -8.63 -12.45 -8.96
N HIS A 32 -9.36 -11.41 -8.59
CA HIS A 32 -10.65 -11.48 -7.93
C HIS A 32 -11.58 -10.44 -8.57
N ASP A 33 -12.85 -10.80 -8.70
CA ASP A 33 -13.86 -9.84 -9.12
C ASP A 33 -14.09 -8.83 -7.98
N LEU A 34 -13.85 -7.55 -8.29
CA LEU A 34 -13.91 -6.45 -7.33
C LEU A 34 -15.28 -6.32 -6.64
N ARG A 35 -16.37 -6.80 -7.28
CA ARG A 35 -17.73 -6.79 -6.73
C ARG A 35 -17.86 -7.60 -5.44
N TYR A 36 -17.05 -8.64 -5.29
CA TYR A 36 -17.05 -9.53 -4.11
C TYR A 36 -15.99 -9.16 -3.07
N ILE A 37 -15.16 -8.14 -3.34
CA ILE A 37 -14.16 -7.68 -2.40
C ILE A 37 -14.77 -6.61 -1.49
N ARG A 38 -14.40 -6.67 -0.21
CA ARG A 38 -14.70 -5.63 0.76
C ARG A 38 -13.40 -5.13 1.39
N ILE A 39 -13.33 -3.83 1.60
CA ILE A 39 -12.30 -3.20 2.42
C ILE A 39 -12.91 -2.98 3.79
N ALA A 40 -12.31 -3.56 4.82
CA ALA A 40 -12.81 -3.51 6.19
C ALA A 40 -11.81 -2.78 7.09
N ALA A 41 -12.30 -1.87 7.92
CA ALA A 41 -11.53 -1.12 8.91
C ALA A 41 -12.13 -1.32 10.31
N GLY A 42 -11.33 -1.06 11.35
CA GLY A 42 -11.76 -1.23 12.75
C GLY A 42 -12.01 -2.69 13.14
N ILE A 43 -11.30 -3.63 12.51
CA ILE A 43 -11.47 -5.07 12.69
C ILE A 43 -10.14 -5.74 13.06
N LEU A 44 -10.17 -6.68 13.99
CA LEU A 44 -9.00 -7.47 14.40
C LEU A 44 -8.99 -8.90 13.83
N HIS A 45 -10.15 -9.47 13.50
CA HIS A 45 -10.22 -10.86 13.02
C HIS A 45 -10.06 -10.95 11.50
N THR A 46 -9.26 -11.89 11.03
CA THR A 46 -9.11 -12.15 9.58
C THR A 46 -10.31 -12.86 8.96
N MET A 47 -11.29 -13.28 9.76
CA MET A 47 -12.56 -13.84 9.30
C MET A 47 -13.70 -13.15 10.03
N ALA A 48 -14.62 -12.54 9.27
CA ALA A 48 -15.76 -11.81 9.83
C ALA A 48 -16.92 -11.67 8.84
N SER A 49 -18.04 -11.20 9.36
CA SER A 49 -19.20 -10.81 8.57
C SER A 49 -19.37 -9.30 8.67
N GLN A 50 -19.82 -8.68 7.58
CA GLN A 50 -20.13 -7.26 7.54
C GLN A 50 -21.24 -6.95 8.56
N PRO A 51 -21.06 -5.95 9.45
CA PRO A 51 -22.09 -5.54 10.38
C PRO A 51 -23.24 -4.85 9.64
N SER A 52 -24.42 -4.80 10.27
CA SER A 52 -25.57 -4.06 9.74
C SER A 52 -25.41 -2.54 9.85
N VAL A 53 -24.56 -2.08 10.78
CA VAL A 53 -24.30 -0.66 11.06
C VAL A 53 -22.80 -0.42 11.06
N ASP A 54 -22.38 0.70 10.48
CA ASP A 54 -20.98 1.18 10.53
C ASP A 54 -20.76 1.90 11.87
N ASP A 55 -19.99 1.29 12.78
CA ASP A 55 -19.61 1.88 14.07
C ASP A 55 -18.08 1.81 14.29
N VAL A 56 -17.63 0.83 15.08
CA VAL A 56 -16.26 0.38 15.21
C VAL A 56 -15.81 -0.21 13.88
N GLN A 57 -16.60 -1.15 13.33
CA GLN A 57 -16.27 -1.80 12.07
C GLN A 57 -16.93 -1.06 10.91
N GLN A 58 -16.12 -0.71 9.91
CA GLN A 58 -16.62 -0.05 8.70
C GLN A 58 -16.22 -0.87 7.49
N TRP A 59 -17.20 -1.13 6.62
CA TRP A 59 -17.01 -1.97 5.44
C TRP A 59 -17.36 -1.21 4.18
N ARG A 60 -16.53 -1.33 3.15
CA ARG A 60 -16.64 -0.58 1.89
C ARG A 60 -16.48 -1.48 0.69
N SER A 61 -17.19 -1.17 -0.38
CA SER A 61 -17.00 -1.83 -1.68
C SER A 61 -15.89 -1.15 -2.46
N VAL A 62 -15.22 -1.92 -3.31
CA VAL A 62 -14.20 -1.37 -4.22
C VAL A 62 -14.92 -0.68 -5.39
N LYS A 63 -14.76 0.64 -5.51
CA LYS A 63 -15.25 1.42 -6.66
C LYS A 63 -14.27 1.36 -7.83
N HIS A 64 -12.97 1.49 -7.55
CA HIS A 64 -11.92 1.39 -8.55
C HIS A 64 -10.59 0.98 -7.93
N LEU A 65 -9.71 0.39 -8.74
CA LEU A 65 -8.33 0.10 -8.37
C LEU A 65 -7.38 0.78 -9.36
N TYR A 66 -6.59 1.72 -8.85
CA TYR A 66 -5.47 2.30 -9.59
C TYR A 66 -4.20 1.49 -9.31
N SER A 67 -3.47 1.11 -10.35
CA SER A 67 -2.15 0.47 -10.24
C SER A 67 -1.12 1.28 -11.02
N GLN A 68 0.15 1.13 -10.65
CA GLN A 68 1.24 1.76 -11.39
C GLN A 68 1.24 1.37 -12.87
N ARG A 69 1.60 2.32 -13.75
CA ARG A 69 1.71 2.06 -15.20
C ARG A 69 2.69 0.92 -15.49
N PHE A 70 3.78 0.84 -14.74
CA PHE A 70 4.82 -0.17 -14.89
C PHE A 70 4.70 -1.35 -13.92
N TYR A 71 3.54 -1.51 -13.26
CA TYR A 71 3.31 -2.62 -12.33
C TYR A 71 3.70 -3.97 -12.95
N ARG A 72 4.63 -4.65 -12.28
CA ARG A 72 5.05 -6.03 -12.54
C ARG A 72 5.67 -6.57 -11.26
N PHE A 73 4.93 -7.42 -10.55
CA PHE A 73 5.36 -7.96 -9.26
C PHE A 73 6.77 -8.57 -9.35
N PRO A 74 7.68 -8.20 -8.43
CA PRO A 74 7.45 -7.33 -7.26
C PRO A 74 7.67 -5.82 -7.49
N ALA A 75 8.11 -5.41 -8.68
CA ALA A 75 8.37 -4.00 -9.01
C ALA A 75 7.08 -3.19 -9.20
N TYR A 76 7.10 -1.94 -8.76
CA TYR A 76 5.98 -1.00 -8.88
C TYR A 76 4.66 -1.55 -8.29
N ASN A 77 4.77 -2.34 -7.22
CA ASN A 77 3.68 -3.06 -6.56
C ASN A 77 2.87 -2.19 -5.60
N LEU A 78 2.40 -1.03 -6.07
CA LEU A 78 1.46 -0.18 -5.33
C LEU A 78 0.10 -0.17 -6.03
N GLY A 79 -0.94 -0.26 -5.23
CA GLY A 79 -2.33 -0.10 -5.63
C GLY A 79 -3.03 0.94 -4.74
N VAL A 80 -3.80 1.84 -5.36
CA VAL A 80 -4.71 2.73 -4.63
C VAL A 80 -6.14 2.28 -4.92
N VAL A 81 -6.82 1.83 -3.87
CA VAL A 81 -8.22 1.45 -3.92
C VAL A 81 -9.07 2.68 -3.63
N LEU A 82 -9.92 3.04 -4.58
CA LEU A 82 -11.01 3.99 -4.39
C LEU A 82 -12.23 3.23 -3.89
N ILE A 83 -12.77 3.65 -2.74
CA ILE A 83 -13.96 3.03 -2.14
C ILE A 83 -15.25 3.75 -2.53
N ASP A 84 -16.38 3.08 -2.38
CA ASP A 84 -17.72 3.55 -2.76
C ASP A 84 -18.30 4.61 -1.81
N LYS A 85 -18.04 4.48 -0.51
CA LYS A 85 -18.50 5.40 0.55
C LYS A 85 -17.30 5.87 1.39
N PRO A 86 -17.22 7.15 1.80
CA PRO A 86 -16.11 7.62 2.62
C PRO A 86 -16.06 6.93 3.99
N TRP A 87 -14.87 6.83 4.58
CA TRP A 87 -14.65 6.46 5.97
C TRP A 87 -15.23 7.51 6.90
N VAL A 88 -15.78 7.08 8.03
CA VAL A 88 -16.16 7.96 9.13
C VAL A 88 -15.04 7.87 10.16
N PHE A 89 -14.17 8.87 10.24
CA PHE A 89 -13.04 8.79 11.15
C PHE A 89 -13.48 8.87 12.62
N ASN A 90 -12.91 7.99 13.43
CA ASN A 90 -13.17 7.85 14.86
C ASN A 90 -11.95 7.18 15.54
N ASN A 91 -12.09 6.79 16.81
CA ASN A 91 -11.01 6.18 17.59
C ASN A 91 -10.55 4.80 17.05
N PHE A 92 -11.30 4.15 16.15
CA PHE A 92 -11.01 2.82 15.61
C PHE A 92 -10.64 2.85 14.11
N VAL A 93 -11.04 3.90 13.40
CA VAL A 93 -10.84 4.08 11.96
C VAL A 93 -10.29 5.47 11.74
N ASN A 94 -9.03 5.57 11.30
CA ASN A 94 -8.43 6.84 10.94
C ASN A 94 -7.47 6.68 9.76
N LYS A 95 -7.11 7.79 9.13
CA LYS A 95 -6.09 7.82 8.06
C LYS A 95 -4.68 7.92 8.67
N ILE A 96 -3.69 7.44 7.93
CA ILE A 96 -2.26 7.66 8.21
C ILE A 96 -1.68 8.66 7.19
N PRO A 97 -0.85 9.63 7.60
CA PRO A 97 -0.08 10.43 6.65
C PRO A 97 0.90 9.55 5.88
N ILE A 98 1.25 9.95 4.67
CA ILE A 98 2.18 9.20 3.80
C ILE A 98 3.45 10.00 3.59
N SER A 99 4.60 9.32 3.50
CA SER A 99 5.87 10.01 3.30
C SER A 99 5.87 10.81 2.01
N SER A 100 6.37 12.05 2.10
CA SER A 100 6.57 12.97 0.97
C SER A 100 7.97 12.90 0.40
N THR A 101 8.91 12.39 1.20
CA THR A 101 10.33 12.38 0.88
C THR A 101 10.82 11.01 0.44
N PHE A 102 11.83 11.02 -0.43
CA PHE A 102 12.60 9.82 -0.72
C PHE A 102 13.72 9.70 0.31
N GLY A 103 13.44 9.01 1.42
CA GLY A 103 14.39 8.72 2.48
C GLY A 103 14.66 7.22 2.64
N ASP A 104 15.86 6.89 3.11
CA ASP A 104 16.14 5.62 3.77
C ASP A 104 15.88 5.81 5.27
N TYR A 105 15.28 4.80 5.91
CA TYR A 105 15.01 4.82 7.35
C TYR A 105 15.87 3.74 8.00
N ASP A 106 16.62 4.15 9.02
CA ASP A 106 17.37 3.28 9.90
C ASP A 106 16.60 3.14 11.22
N GLY A 107 16.75 2.00 11.91
CA GLY A 107 16.12 1.77 13.21
C GLY A 107 14.91 0.85 13.15
N VAL A 108 13.88 1.17 13.94
CA VAL A 108 12.70 0.32 14.15
C VAL A 108 11.46 1.02 13.60
N CYS A 109 10.67 0.27 12.84
CA CYS A 109 9.37 0.70 12.33
C CYS A 109 8.30 -0.30 12.72
N THR A 110 7.04 0.07 12.56
CA THR A 110 5.89 -0.79 12.87
C THR A 110 5.28 -1.33 11.58
N ALA A 111 5.14 -2.65 11.48
CA ALA A 111 4.49 -3.33 10.36
C ALA A 111 3.21 -4.05 10.80
N THR A 112 2.33 -4.30 9.84
CA THR A 112 1.15 -5.15 10.05
C THR A 112 1.54 -6.63 10.05
N ALA A 113 1.14 -7.34 11.10
CA ALA A 113 1.34 -8.78 11.26
C ALA A 113 -0.01 -9.49 11.47
N VAL A 114 -0.04 -10.79 11.18
CA VAL A 114 -1.20 -11.65 11.46
C VAL A 114 -0.74 -12.83 12.29
N LYS A 115 -1.48 -13.18 13.35
CA LYS A 115 -1.13 -14.31 14.23
C LYS A 115 -2.34 -15.23 14.45
N ALA A 116 -2.09 -16.53 14.45
CA ALA A 116 -3.10 -17.49 14.88
C ALA A 116 -3.04 -17.63 16.41
N THR A 117 -4.20 -17.67 17.09
CA THR A 117 -4.25 -17.91 18.55
C THR A 117 -3.78 -19.30 18.96
N LYS A 118 -3.89 -20.28 18.05
CA LYS A 118 -3.36 -21.64 18.18
C LYS A 118 -2.86 -22.08 16.81
N SER A 119 -1.87 -22.98 16.74
CA SER A 119 -1.28 -23.44 15.47
C SER A 119 -2.30 -23.99 14.45
N TRP A 120 -3.44 -24.48 14.93
CA TRP A 120 -4.54 -25.04 14.11
C TRP A 120 -5.75 -24.11 13.97
N SER A 121 -5.70 -22.88 14.51
CA SER A 121 -6.84 -21.96 14.45
C SER A 121 -7.05 -21.43 13.03
N ARG A 122 -8.28 -21.57 12.52
CA ARG A 122 -8.71 -20.92 11.27
C ARG A 122 -8.86 -19.40 11.43
N ILE A 123 -9.14 -18.93 12.63
CA ILE A 123 -9.28 -17.50 12.95
C ILE A 123 -7.91 -16.98 13.37
N ARG A 124 -7.47 -15.92 12.69
CA ARG A 124 -6.24 -15.20 12.99
C ARG A 124 -6.58 -13.77 13.38
N TYR A 125 -5.65 -13.13 14.08
CA TYR A 125 -5.77 -11.80 14.62
C TYR A 125 -4.74 -10.90 13.96
N LEU A 126 -5.16 -9.67 13.65
CA LEU A 126 -4.30 -8.60 13.21
C LEU A 126 -3.51 -8.07 14.41
N HIS A 127 -2.23 -7.87 14.22
CA HIS A 127 -1.32 -7.26 15.18
C HIS A 127 -0.44 -6.24 14.48
N THR A 128 0.15 -5.36 15.27
CA THR A 128 1.30 -4.56 14.88
C THR A 128 2.55 -5.20 15.47
N GLU A 129 3.64 -5.21 14.70
CA GLU A 129 4.94 -5.68 15.16
C GLU A 129 6.01 -4.65 14.84
N GLU A 130 6.94 -4.49 15.77
CA GLU A 130 8.17 -3.76 15.56
C GLU A 130 9.09 -4.59 14.67
N VAL A 131 9.59 -3.96 13.60
CA VAL A 131 10.49 -4.55 12.63
C VAL A 131 11.73 -3.69 12.50
N GLU A 132 12.88 -4.35 12.53
CA GLU A 132 14.17 -3.69 12.36
C GLU A 132 14.44 -3.46 10.87
N MET A 133 14.81 -2.23 10.53
CA MET A 133 15.16 -1.81 9.18
C MET A 133 16.57 -2.28 8.81
N ILE A 134 16.74 -2.72 7.57
CA ILE A 134 18.05 -3.04 6.98
C ILE A 134 18.41 -1.95 5.98
N LYS A 135 19.63 -1.44 6.10
CA LYS A 135 20.20 -0.49 5.12
C LYS A 135 20.15 -1.07 3.72
N ARG A 136 19.80 -0.23 2.75
CA ARG A 136 19.62 -0.67 1.35
C ARG A 136 20.85 -1.41 0.82
N GLU A 137 22.06 -0.92 1.07
CA GLU A 137 23.30 -1.54 0.60
C GLU A 137 23.49 -2.96 1.16
N ASP A 138 23.21 -3.16 2.44
CA ASP A 138 23.26 -4.48 3.07
C ASP A 138 22.19 -5.40 2.52
N CYS A 139 20.98 -4.89 2.32
CA CYS A 139 19.89 -5.65 1.72
C CYS A 139 20.20 -6.07 0.27
N GLU A 140 20.77 -5.17 -0.54
CA GLU A 140 21.18 -5.45 -1.92
C GLU A 140 22.29 -6.51 -1.97
N ARG A 141 23.23 -6.46 -1.02
CA ARG A 141 24.29 -7.47 -0.86
C ARG A 141 23.75 -8.84 -0.47
N ILE A 142 22.79 -8.90 0.47
CA ILE A 142 22.16 -10.17 0.89
C ILE A 142 21.32 -10.76 -0.24
N LEU A 143 20.55 -9.93 -0.95
CA LEU A 143 19.62 -10.38 -1.98
C LEU A 143 20.25 -10.50 -3.39
N CYS A 144 21.51 -10.09 -3.54
CA CYS A 144 22.23 -10.03 -4.82
C CYS A 144 21.44 -9.32 -5.94
N ARG A 145 20.71 -8.24 -5.61
CA ARG A 145 19.86 -7.48 -6.54
C ARG A 145 19.62 -6.06 -6.05
N SER A 146 19.32 -5.13 -6.96
CA SER A 146 18.95 -3.78 -6.55
C SER A 146 17.61 -3.74 -5.82
N CYS A 147 17.58 -2.99 -4.74
CA CYS A 147 16.45 -2.76 -3.85
C CYS A 147 16.02 -1.29 -3.87
N ARG A 148 16.35 -0.52 -4.91
CA ARG A 148 16.01 0.91 -5.00
C ARG A 148 14.52 1.23 -4.84
N LEU A 149 13.64 0.32 -5.26
CA LEU A 149 12.18 0.47 -5.11
C LEU A 149 11.66 0.06 -3.73
N PHE A 150 12.51 -0.53 -2.91
CA PHE A 150 12.12 -1.20 -1.67
C PHE A 150 12.85 -0.64 -0.45
N MET A 151 12.18 -0.66 0.68
CA MET A 151 12.78 -0.70 2.00
C MET A 151 12.85 -2.15 2.45
N CYS A 152 13.86 -2.47 3.25
CA CYS A 152 14.09 -3.82 3.73
C CYS A 152 13.96 -3.88 5.24
N THR A 153 13.39 -4.98 5.73
CA THR A 153 13.39 -5.29 7.17
C THR A 153 14.01 -6.66 7.40
N VAL A 154 14.52 -6.85 8.61
CA VAL A 154 15.02 -8.15 9.07
C VAL A 154 13.88 -9.16 9.01
N ASN A 155 14.18 -10.37 8.55
CA ASN A 155 13.27 -11.48 8.69
C ASN A 155 13.45 -12.10 10.07
N ASP A 156 12.48 -11.89 10.96
CA ASP A 156 12.47 -12.58 12.24
C ASP A 156 12.11 -14.06 12.01
N LEU A 157 13.10 -14.94 12.19
CA LEU A 157 12.92 -16.39 12.10
C LEU A 157 11.94 -16.95 13.15
N ARG A 158 11.57 -16.15 14.17
CA ARG A 158 10.51 -16.49 15.13
C ARG A 158 9.11 -16.22 14.57
N SER A 159 9.00 -15.38 13.54
CA SER A 159 7.79 -15.18 12.75
C SER A 159 7.69 -16.27 11.67
N ASP A 160 7.40 -17.49 12.10
CA ASP A 160 7.56 -18.72 11.28
C ASP A 160 6.57 -18.82 10.09
N HIS A 161 5.84 -17.75 9.78
CA HIS A 161 4.75 -17.75 8.81
C HIS A 161 4.68 -16.46 8.00
N ALA A 162 5.05 -16.56 6.72
CA ALA A 162 4.71 -15.56 5.71
C ALA A 162 3.20 -15.62 5.42
N PHE A 163 2.44 -14.75 6.07
CA PHE A 163 1.00 -14.67 5.87
C PHE A 163 0.68 -13.75 4.69
N SER A 164 0.06 -14.28 3.63
CA SER A 164 -0.39 -13.44 2.51
C SER A 164 -1.33 -12.31 2.96
N GLU A 165 -2.04 -12.52 4.08
CA GLU A 165 -2.93 -11.53 4.67
C GLU A 165 -2.26 -10.21 5.08
N THR A 166 -0.94 -10.17 5.26
CA THR A 166 -0.18 -8.95 5.58
C THR A 166 0.38 -8.25 4.35
N GLU A 167 0.31 -8.86 3.15
CA GLU A 167 0.69 -8.21 1.90
C GLU A 167 -0.21 -6.99 1.64
N GLY A 168 0.39 -5.88 1.23
CA GLY A 168 -0.31 -4.60 1.10
C GLY A 168 -0.44 -3.82 2.42
N GLY A 169 -0.07 -4.41 3.56
CA GLY A 169 -0.03 -3.73 4.85
C GLY A 169 1.00 -2.60 4.88
N GLY A 170 0.75 -1.61 5.72
CA GLY A 170 1.64 -0.47 5.86
C GLY A 170 2.85 -0.74 6.74
N LEU A 171 3.97 -0.11 6.38
CA LEU A 171 5.14 0.06 7.23
C LEU A 171 5.17 1.52 7.71
N VAL A 172 5.01 1.72 9.01
CA VAL A 172 4.93 3.02 9.67
C VAL A 172 6.22 3.27 10.44
N CYS A 173 6.88 4.38 10.20
CA CYS A 173 8.07 4.78 10.95
C CYS A 173 7.80 6.08 11.71
N TYR A 174 8.64 6.35 12.70
CA TYR A 174 8.54 7.49 13.60
C TYR A 174 9.84 8.30 13.59
N ALA A 175 9.76 9.58 13.98
CA ALA A 175 10.88 10.51 14.04
C ALA A 175 11.67 10.55 12.71
N THR A 176 10.93 10.54 11.61
CA THR A 176 11.45 10.42 10.25
C THR A 176 12.01 11.75 9.70
N GLY A 177 11.56 12.87 10.27
CA GLY A 177 11.84 14.21 9.75
C GLY A 177 11.12 14.51 8.43
N ASP A 178 10.17 13.66 8.00
CA ASP A 178 9.32 13.94 6.85
C ASP A 178 8.37 15.09 7.18
N PRO A 179 8.19 16.09 6.29
CA PRO A 179 7.27 17.20 6.53
C PRO A 179 5.81 16.81 6.79
N ASN A 180 5.40 15.61 6.36
CA ASN A 180 4.04 15.10 6.59
C ASN A 180 3.88 14.36 7.94
N GLU A 181 4.95 14.18 8.70
CA GLU A 181 4.89 13.63 10.06
C GLU A 181 4.53 14.77 11.04
N GLU A 182 3.24 15.10 11.09
CA GLU A 182 2.72 16.20 11.91
C GLU A 182 2.48 15.77 13.38
N ASP A 183 2.22 14.48 13.61
CA ASP A 183 1.93 13.89 14.92
C ASP A 183 2.94 12.78 15.22
N GLU A 184 3.76 13.01 16.25
CA GLU A 184 4.83 12.12 16.69
C GLU A 184 4.30 10.76 17.20
N ASP A 185 3.08 10.71 17.72
CA ASP A 185 2.47 9.46 18.21
C ASP A 185 1.83 8.62 17.10
N GLN A 186 1.52 9.27 15.96
CA GLN A 186 0.91 8.62 14.81
C GLN A 186 1.97 8.01 13.87
N GLY A 187 3.11 8.69 13.71
CA GLY A 187 4.13 8.35 12.72
C GLY A 187 3.64 8.52 11.29
N ILE A 188 4.39 7.97 10.33
CA ILE A 188 4.12 8.14 8.90
C ILE A 188 4.26 6.84 8.10
N LEU A 189 3.38 6.65 7.12
CA LEU A 189 3.43 5.49 6.22
C LEU A 189 4.55 5.66 5.19
N VAL A 190 5.64 4.91 5.37
CA VAL A 190 6.84 5.02 4.54
C VAL A 190 6.90 3.99 3.41
N ALA A 191 6.26 2.83 3.59
CA ALA A 191 6.27 1.73 2.63
C ALA A 191 5.04 0.83 2.75
N VAL A 192 4.84 -0.02 1.73
CA VAL A 192 3.79 -1.03 1.65
C VAL A 192 4.43 -2.42 1.51
N SER A 193 4.11 -3.34 2.42
CA SER A 193 4.61 -4.71 2.40
C SER A 193 4.30 -5.40 1.07
N SER A 194 5.35 -5.85 0.38
CA SER A 194 5.24 -6.44 -0.96
C SER A 194 5.71 -7.89 -1.02
N ILE A 195 6.81 -8.22 -0.37
CA ILE A 195 7.30 -9.60 -0.30
C ILE A 195 7.71 -9.89 1.14
N ILE A 196 7.19 -10.99 1.68
CA ILE A 196 7.62 -11.55 2.95
C ILE A 196 8.40 -12.81 2.62
N ASN A 197 9.70 -12.79 2.83
CA ASN A 197 10.59 -13.88 2.49
C ASN A 197 10.87 -14.75 3.72
N ILE A 198 11.07 -16.04 3.50
CA ILE A 198 11.54 -16.96 4.56
C ILE A 198 13.07 -17.00 4.48
N GLY A 199 13.74 -16.59 5.55
CA GLY A 199 15.21 -16.64 5.67
C GLY A 199 15.97 -15.54 4.91
N LEU A 200 15.26 -14.59 4.28
CA LEU A 200 15.83 -13.44 3.60
C LEU A 200 15.09 -12.16 4.03
N PRO A 201 15.69 -10.96 3.87
CA PRO A 201 15.03 -9.70 4.17
C PRO A 201 13.64 -9.56 3.54
N ASN A 202 12.69 -9.01 4.29
CA ASN A 202 11.37 -8.67 3.75
C ASN A 202 11.46 -7.38 2.93
N LEU A 203 10.62 -7.27 1.91
CA LEU A 203 10.61 -6.14 0.98
C LEU A 203 9.31 -5.35 1.07
N HIS A 204 9.45 -4.05 1.31
CA HIS A 204 8.34 -3.10 1.39
C HIS A 204 8.51 -2.05 0.29
N MET A 205 7.53 -1.90 -0.60
CA MET A 205 7.56 -0.92 -1.69
C MET A 205 7.49 0.49 -1.12
N ARG A 206 8.46 1.35 -1.47
CA ARG A 206 8.56 2.71 -0.94
C ARG A 206 7.33 3.53 -1.30
N VAL A 207 6.81 4.31 -0.36
CA VAL A 207 5.67 5.21 -0.61
C VAL A 207 6.17 6.57 -1.08
N GLY A 208 7.15 7.16 -0.40
CA GLY A 208 7.69 8.48 -0.72
C GLY A 208 8.23 8.62 -2.15
N LEU A 209 8.85 7.56 -2.70
CA LEU A 209 9.27 7.52 -4.10
C LEU A 209 8.11 7.72 -5.09
N PHE A 210 6.89 7.32 -4.69
CA PHE A 210 5.67 7.42 -5.49
C PHE A 210 4.66 8.39 -4.90
N HIS A 211 5.09 9.31 -4.01
CA HIS A 211 4.20 10.20 -3.26
C HIS A 211 3.17 10.87 -4.16
N GLN A 212 3.64 11.55 -5.22
CA GLN A 212 2.77 12.25 -6.18
C GLN A 212 1.76 11.31 -6.86
N TRP A 213 2.17 10.10 -7.22
CA TRP A 213 1.24 9.14 -7.84
C TRP A 213 0.21 8.65 -6.84
N VAL A 214 0.60 8.40 -5.58
CA VAL A 214 -0.32 7.97 -4.52
C VAL A 214 -1.35 9.07 -4.21
N THR A 215 -0.92 10.33 -4.14
CA THR A 215 -1.79 11.48 -3.85
C THR A 215 -2.71 11.84 -5.02
N ASP A 216 -2.21 11.78 -6.25
CA ASP A 216 -2.97 12.19 -7.45
C ASP A 216 -3.64 11.01 -8.18
N MET A 217 -3.47 9.77 -7.71
CA MET A 217 -3.93 8.52 -8.36
C MET A 217 -3.48 8.41 -9.83
N GLY A 218 -2.31 8.98 -10.15
CA GLY A 218 -1.80 9.08 -11.52
C GLY A 218 -2.62 9.99 -12.46
N SER A 219 -3.53 10.81 -11.92
CA SER A 219 -4.51 11.58 -12.71
C SER A 219 -4.11 13.03 -13.02
N LYS A 220 -3.00 13.55 -12.48
CA LYS A 220 -2.45 14.84 -12.92
C LYS A 220 -1.45 14.66 -14.05
N VAL A 221 -1.93 14.26 -15.23
CA VAL A 221 -1.29 14.77 -16.44
C VAL A 221 -1.74 16.22 -16.52
N TYR A 222 -0.92 17.14 -16.03
CA TYR A 222 -1.04 18.54 -16.45
C TYR A 222 -0.74 18.54 -17.95
N VAL A 223 -1.77 18.33 -18.76
CA VAL A 223 -1.65 18.63 -20.18
C VAL A 223 -1.55 20.14 -20.23
N ASN A 224 -0.33 20.64 -20.34
CA ASN A 224 -0.09 22.06 -20.47
C ASN A 224 -0.95 22.54 -21.64
N GLN A 225 -1.93 23.42 -21.40
CA GLN A 225 -2.87 23.87 -22.42
C GLN A 225 -2.12 24.43 -23.63
N LEU A 226 -0.93 25.00 -23.40
CA LEU A 226 -0.02 25.46 -24.44
C LEU A 226 0.43 24.32 -25.37
N MET A 227 0.73 23.12 -24.85
CA MET A 227 1.13 21.96 -25.66
C MET A 227 -0.01 21.42 -26.51
N ILE A 228 -1.25 21.45 -26.01
CA ILE A 228 -2.42 21.10 -26.84
C ILE A 228 -2.59 22.11 -27.97
N VAL A 229 -2.51 23.41 -27.66
CA VAL A 229 -2.66 24.48 -28.65
C VAL A 229 -1.56 24.39 -29.71
N ILE A 230 -0.31 24.13 -29.33
CA ILE A 230 0.82 23.94 -30.26
C ILE A 230 0.59 22.71 -31.15
N CYS A 231 0.19 21.57 -30.58
CA CYS A 231 -0.08 20.37 -31.38
C CYS A 231 -1.24 20.57 -32.37
N VAL A 232 -2.32 21.25 -31.95
CA VAL A 232 -3.48 21.55 -32.80
C VAL A 232 -3.12 22.54 -33.91
N THR A 233 -2.37 23.60 -33.60
CA THR A 233 -1.92 24.58 -34.59
C THR A 233 -0.97 23.98 -35.62
N ILE A 234 -0.02 23.13 -35.21
CA ILE A 234 0.87 22.40 -36.13
C ILE A 234 0.07 21.48 -37.06
N CYS A 235 -0.95 20.78 -36.54
CA CYS A 235 -1.82 19.94 -37.36
C CYS A 235 -2.65 20.76 -38.37
N LEU A 236 -3.20 21.91 -37.95
CA LEU A 236 -3.98 22.79 -38.85
C LEU A 236 -3.12 23.41 -39.95
N ILE A 237 -1.88 23.81 -39.63
CA ILE A 237 -0.93 24.35 -40.61
C ILE A 237 -0.59 23.29 -41.67
N LYS A 238 -0.40 22.02 -41.28
CA LYS A 238 -0.16 20.93 -42.25
C LYS A 238 -1.34 20.64 -43.16
N ILE A 239 -2.58 20.84 -42.69
CA ILE A 239 -3.79 20.65 -43.50
C ILE A 239 -3.94 21.79 -44.52
N PHE A 240 -3.54 23.02 -44.17
CA PHE A 240 -3.62 24.17 -45.07
C PHE A 240 -2.49 24.27 -46.11
N LEU A 241 -1.39 23.55 -45.90
CA LEU A 241 -0.22 23.50 -46.80
C LEU A 241 -0.23 22.30 -47.76
N MET A 242 -1.31 21.54 -47.81
CA MET A 242 -1.52 20.40 -48.71
C MET A 242 -2.64 20.73 -49.69
#